data_AF-A0A958K5D0-F1
#
_entry.id   AF-A0A958K5D0-F1
#
_cell.length_a   1.000
_cell.length_b   1.000
_cell.length_c   1.000
_cell.angle_alpha   90.00
_cell.angle_beta   90.00
_cell.angle_gamma   90.00
#
_symmetry.space_group_name_H-M   'P 1'
#
loop_
_entity.id
_entity.type
_entity.pdbx_description
1 polymer ?
#
loop_
_entity_poly.entity_id
_entity_poly.type
_entity_poly.pdbx_seq_one_letter_code
_entity_poly.pdbx_strand_id
1 'polypeptide(L)'
;GGVNTYDVCGECDGSGKSLDRCDVCFGDGSSCLDCDEYDITQNQLLLDGGLQRLNLLVQNLGDRIRSLHGGRTKSEKKLLEEADGLYRDTWQLVYSMPGIFDLCSNTVFCVSISHQDRLDTVLTNSERLRVIVKRLSRKFKRALLARGVKAKKARRRTRWYARRANSEHKSNLISLSEIPNSVSSCS
;
A
#
# COMPACT_ATOMS: atom_id res chain seq x y z
N GLY A 1 49.97 -1.10 -4.84
CA GLY A 1 49.52 0.30 -4.69
C GLY A 1 50.08 1.08 -5.85
N GLY A 2 49.27 1.36 -6.86
CA GLY A 2 49.59 2.31 -7.92
C GLY A 2 49.04 3.67 -7.52
N VAL A 3 49.88 4.70 -7.55
CA VAL A 3 49.51 6.07 -7.22
C VAL A 3 48.86 6.68 -8.45
N ASN A 4 47.55 6.97 -8.40
CA ASN A 4 46.90 7.79 -9.42
C ASN A 4 47.44 9.23 -9.28
N THR A 5 48.30 9.64 -10.21
CA THR A 5 48.73 11.03 -10.38
C THR A 5 47.64 11.76 -11.15
N TYR A 6 46.87 12.61 -10.46
CA TYR A 6 45.90 13.50 -11.07
C TYR A 6 46.63 14.65 -11.76
N ASP A 7 46.36 14.88 -13.04
CA ASP A 7 46.83 16.04 -13.77
C ASP A 7 45.99 17.27 -13.36
N VAL A 8 46.63 18.44 -13.26
CA VAL A 8 46.12 19.64 -12.57
C VAL A 8 44.89 20.28 -13.25
N CYS A 9 44.44 19.72 -14.37
CA CYS A 9 43.43 20.30 -15.25
C CYS A 9 42.06 19.59 -15.25
N GLY A 10 41.82 18.60 -14.38
CA GLY A 10 40.52 17.88 -14.35
C GLY A 10 40.26 17.01 -15.58
N GLU A 11 41.30 16.73 -16.36
CA GLU A 11 41.26 15.81 -17.49
C GLU A 11 41.79 14.45 -17.07
N CYS A 12 41.11 13.42 -17.54
CA CYS A 12 41.63 12.07 -17.47
C CYS A 12 42.84 11.98 -18.38
N ASP A 13 44.00 11.67 -17.79
CA ASP A 13 45.21 11.13 -18.44
C ASP A 13 45.66 11.77 -19.78
N GLY A 14 45.31 13.04 -20.04
CA GLY A 14 45.58 13.70 -21.31
C GLY A 14 44.80 13.15 -22.51
N SER A 15 43.76 12.33 -22.29
CA SER A 15 42.93 11.75 -23.35
C SER A 15 41.78 12.66 -23.82
N GLY A 16 41.72 13.90 -23.32
CA GLY A 16 40.66 14.87 -23.65
C GLY A 16 39.28 14.50 -23.08
N LYS A 17 39.25 13.68 -22.03
CA LYS A 17 38.02 13.22 -21.37
C LYS A 17 37.87 13.87 -20.01
N SER A 18 36.66 14.32 -19.72
CA SER A 18 36.31 14.96 -18.46
C SER A 18 36.07 13.93 -17.37
N LEU A 19 36.40 14.28 -16.13
CA LEU A 19 35.87 13.63 -14.94
C LEU A 19 34.33 13.69 -14.93
N ASP A 20 33.70 12.67 -14.37
CA ASP A 20 32.27 12.72 -14.07
C ASP A 20 31.98 13.54 -12.79
N ARG A 21 30.71 13.62 -12.39
CA ARG A 21 30.30 14.32 -11.15
C ARG A 21 30.84 13.71 -9.85
N CYS A 22 31.44 12.53 -9.92
CA CYS A 22 32.00 11.78 -8.82
C CYS A 22 33.53 11.82 -8.81
N ASP A 23 34.14 12.70 -9.62
CA ASP A 23 35.58 12.76 -9.86
C ASP A 23 36.16 11.41 -10.35
N VAL A 24 35.37 10.62 -11.07
CA VAL A 24 35.78 9.36 -11.67
C VAL A 24 35.96 9.54 -13.18
N CYS A 25 37.14 9.17 -13.66
CA CYS A 25 37.42 9.16 -15.08
C CYS A 25 36.57 8.13 -15.82
N PHE A 26 35.86 8.58 -16.87
CA PHE A 26 34.89 7.76 -17.60
C PHE A 26 33.75 7.22 -16.72
N GLY A 27 33.53 7.82 -15.55
CA GLY A 27 32.43 7.40 -14.70
C GLY A 27 31.08 7.77 -15.30
N ASP A 28 30.05 7.06 -14.88
CA ASP A 28 28.65 7.28 -15.22
C ASP A 28 27.94 8.18 -14.20
N GLY A 29 28.68 8.75 -13.24
CA GLY A 29 28.14 9.54 -12.15
C GLY A 29 27.50 8.72 -11.04
N SER A 30 27.66 7.39 -11.01
CA SER A 30 27.11 6.52 -9.95
C SER A 30 28.10 6.21 -8.83
N SER A 31 29.40 6.37 -9.05
CA SER A 31 30.45 5.92 -8.12
C SER A 31 30.48 6.67 -6.77
N CYS A 32 29.85 7.84 -6.69
CA CYS A 32 29.69 8.64 -5.48
C CYS A 32 28.26 8.60 -4.90
N LEU A 33 27.39 7.76 -5.49
CA LEU A 33 26.05 7.51 -4.99
C LEU A 33 26.10 6.28 -4.07
N ASP A 34 25.95 6.51 -2.77
CA ASP A 34 25.76 5.45 -1.79
C ASP A 34 24.27 5.16 -1.69
N CYS A 35 23.79 4.23 -2.53
CA CYS A 35 22.39 3.85 -2.68
C CYS A 35 22.17 2.38 -2.34
N ASP A 36 21.18 2.12 -1.49
CA ASP A 36 20.69 0.78 -1.22
C ASP A 36 19.39 0.51 -1.99
N GLU A 37 19.30 -0.64 -2.65
CA GLU A 37 18.06 -1.11 -3.27
C GLU A 37 17.08 -1.57 -2.19
N TYR A 38 15.82 -1.14 -2.33
CA TYR A 38 14.75 -1.53 -1.43
C TYR A 38 13.55 -2.07 -2.21
N ASP A 39 13.17 -3.32 -1.92
CA ASP A 39 12.08 -4.04 -2.58
C ASP A 39 10.82 -4.10 -1.69
N ILE A 40 9.74 -3.44 -2.13
CA ILE A 40 8.41 -3.46 -1.49
C ILE A 40 7.42 -4.40 -2.17
N THR A 41 7.83 -5.22 -3.15
CA THR A 41 6.93 -6.06 -3.94
C THR A 41 6.12 -7.01 -3.05
N GLN A 42 6.74 -7.59 -2.02
CA GLN A 42 6.04 -8.43 -1.03
C GLN A 42 5.02 -7.63 -0.21
N ASN A 43 5.37 -6.41 0.19
CA ASN A 43 4.48 -5.51 0.92
C ASN A 43 3.27 -5.10 0.06
N GLN A 44 3.48 -4.79 -1.22
CA GLN A 44 2.40 -4.50 -2.18
C GLN A 44 1.43 -5.68 -2.32
N LEU A 45 1.96 -6.89 -2.47
CA LEU A 45 1.15 -8.12 -2.58
C LEU A 45 0.34 -8.39 -1.30
N LEU A 46 0.96 -8.24 -0.13
CA LEU A 46 0.30 -8.40 1.17
C LEU A 46 -0.81 -7.37 1.37
N LEU A 47 -0.57 -6.11 0.99
CA LEU A 47 -1.53 -5.02 1.06
C LEU A 47 -2.74 -5.28 0.16
N ASP A 48 -2.52 -5.58 -1.12
CA ASP A 48 -3.60 -5.91 -2.06
C ASP A 48 -4.42 -7.09 -1.55
N GLY A 49 -3.76 -8.18 -1.14
CA GLY A 49 -4.45 -9.35 -0.59
C GLY A 49 -5.29 -9.02 0.65
N GLY A 50 -4.80 -8.18 1.56
CA GLY A 50 -5.56 -7.75 2.75
C GLY A 50 -6.76 -6.86 2.41
N LEU A 51 -6.59 -5.91 1.48
CA LEU A 51 -7.65 -5.04 0.99
C LEU A 51 -8.72 -5.82 0.22
N GLN A 52 -8.32 -6.76 -0.63
CA GLN A 52 -9.21 -7.64 -1.35
C GLN A 52 -10.03 -8.49 -0.38
N ARG A 53 -9.40 -9.06 0.66
CA ARG A 53 -10.13 -9.81 1.71
C ARG A 53 -11.12 -8.94 2.47
N LEU A 54 -10.81 -7.68 2.75
CA LEU A 54 -11.78 -6.73 3.33
C LEU A 54 -12.97 -6.50 2.39
N ASN A 55 -12.73 -6.26 1.11
CA ASN A 55 -13.80 -6.06 0.12
C ASN A 55 -14.67 -7.32 -0.02
N LEU A 56 -14.05 -8.51 -0.07
CA LEU A 56 -14.78 -9.78 -0.10
C LEU A 56 -15.67 -9.98 1.14
N LEU A 57 -15.24 -9.54 2.34
CA LEU A 57 -16.12 -9.57 3.52
C LEU A 57 -17.34 -8.68 3.34
N VAL A 58 -17.18 -7.51 2.72
CA VAL A 58 -18.27 -6.57 2.40
C VAL A 58 -19.26 -7.22 1.42
N GLN A 59 -18.77 -7.76 0.30
CA GLN A 59 -19.59 -8.43 -0.72
C GLN A 59 -20.34 -9.63 -0.15
N ASN A 60 -19.63 -10.52 0.58
CA ASN A 60 -20.23 -11.68 1.22
C ASN A 60 -21.33 -11.31 2.23
N LEU A 61 -21.14 -10.24 3.01
CA LEU A 61 -22.19 -9.75 3.91
C LEU A 61 -23.37 -9.21 3.13
N GLY A 62 -23.14 -8.44 2.06
CA GLY A 62 -24.19 -7.93 1.18
C GLY A 62 -25.04 -9.04 0.57
N ASP A 63 -24.42 -10.14 0.14
CA ASP A 63 -25.13 -11.30 -0.41
C ASP A 63 -25.92 -12.08 0.63
N ARG A 64 -25.34 -12.29 1.81
CA ARG A 64 -26.05 -12.95 2.91
C ARG A 64 -27.23 -12.11 3.39
N ILE A 65 -27.07 -10.80 3.46
CA ILE A 65 -28.17 -9.86 3.75
C ILE A 65 -29.24 -10.04 2.67
N ARG A 66 -28.89 -9.93 1.38
CA ARG A 66 -29.81 -10.12 0.26
C ARG A 66 -30.60 -11.42 0.33
N SER A 67 -29.95 -12.54 0.62
CA SER A 67 -30.62 -13.85 0.75
C SER A 67 -31.65 -13.90 1.89
N LEU A 68 -31.49 -13.09 2.93
CA LEU A 68 -32.38 -13.10 4.10
C LEU A 68 -33.63 -12.25 3.91
N HIS A 69 -33.65 -11.26 3.02
CA HIS A 69 -34.84 -10.41 2.82
C HIS A 69 -35.28 -10.28 1.36
N GLY A 70 -34.70 -11.04 0.44
CA GLY A 70 -35.15 -11.13 -0.96
C GLY A 70 -34.75 -9.95 -1.85
N GLY A 71 -33.84 -9.07 -1.41
CA GLY A 71 -33.39 -7.91 -2.18
C GLY A 71 -32.25 -7.17 -1.51
N ARG A 72 -31.77 -6.05 -2.04
CA ARG A 72 -30.84 -5.14 -1.33
C ARG A 72 -31.49 -3.79 -1.16
N THR A 73 -31.40 -3.20 0.04
CA THR A 73 -31.85 -1.82 0.24
C THR A 73 -30.93 -0.84 -0.49
N LYS A 74 -31.42 0.37 -0.80
CA LYS A 74 -30.60 1.45 -1.40
C LYS A 74 -29.34 1.73 -0.57
N SER A 75 -29.47 1.71 0.76
CA SER A 75 -28.34 1.90 1.67
C SER A 75 -27.28 0.79 1.60
N GLU A 76 -27.68 -0.45 1.36
CA GLU A 76 -26.74 -1.57 1.20
C GLU A 76 -26.04 -1.51 -0.14
N LYS A 77 -26.76 -1.18 -1.23
CA LYS A 77 -26.14 -0.98 -2.55
C LYS A 77 -25.05 0.09 -2.49
N LYS A 78 -25.35 1.25 -1.89
CA LYS A 78 -24.37 2.33 -1.71
C LYS A 78 -23.12 1.90 -0.92
N LEU A 79 -23.29 1.09 0.12
CA LEU A 79 -22.14 0.57 0.90
C LEU A 79 -21.28 -0.42 0.12
N LEU A 80 -21.90 -1.25 -0.74
CA LEU A 80 -21.17 -2.17 -1.61
C LEU A 80 -20.41 -1.41 -2.71
N GLU A 81 -21.07 -0.45 -3.35
CA GLU A 81 -20.47 0.43 -4.35
C GLU A 81 -19.30 1.25 -3.76
N GLU A 82 -19.48 1.80 -2.56
CA GLU A 82 -18.42 2.51 -1.83
C GLU A 82 -17.23 1.59 -1.54
N ALA A 83 -17.48 0.35 -1.10
CA ALA A 83 -16.39 -0.59 -0.82
C ALA A 83 -15.62 -1.00 -2.08
N ASP A 84 -16.32 -1.24 -3.19
CA ASP A 84 -15.68 -1.55 -4.47
C ASP A 84 -14.87 -0.37 -5.01
N GLY A 85 -15.37 0.86 -4.85
CA GLY A 85 -14.63 2.09 -5.17
C GLY A 85 -13.35 2.18 -4.34
N LEU A 86 -13.47 2.09 -3.01
CA LEU A 86 -12.33 2.14 -2.10
C LEU A 86 -11.27 1.08 -2.43
N TYR A 87 -11.68 -0.15 -2.75
CA TYR A 87 -10.73 -1.20 -3.12
C TYR A 87 -9.97 -0.84 -4.41
N ARG A 88 -10.67 -0.42 -5.46
CA ARG A 88 -10.03 -0.04 -6.74
C ARG A 88 -9.09 1.14 -6.59
N ASP A 89 -9.52 2.19 -5.90
CA ASP A 89 -8.70 3.38 -5.67
C ASP A 89 -7.42 3.01 -4.91
N THR A 90 -7.55 2.14 -3.90
CA THR A 90 -6.41 1.68 -3.11
C THR A 90 -5.47 0.80 -3.92
N TRP A 91 -6.01 -0.11 -4.75
CA TRP A 91 -5.22 -0.93 -5.66
C TRP A 91 -4.39 -0.06 -6.61
N GLN A 92 -5.01 0.96 -7.22
CA GLN A 92 -4.30 1.91 -8.09
C GLN A 92 -3.18 2.65 -7.35
N LEU A 93 -3.42 3.08 -6.10
CA LEU A 93 -2.40 3.75 -5.29
C LEU A 93 -1.22 2.84 -4.95
N VAL A 94 -1.49 1.61 -4.50
CA VAL A 94 -0.45 0.64 -4.12
C VAL A 94 0.48 0.34 -5.30
N TYR A 95 -0.09 0.11 -6.48
CA TYR A 95 0.67 -0.20 -7.70
C TYR A 95 1.13 1.02 -8.49
N SER A 96 0.81 2.25 -8.05
CA SER A 96 1.42 3.47 -8.58
C SER A 96 2.83 3.72 -8.03
N MET A 97 3.20 3.02 -6.94
CA MET A 97 4.56 3.04 -6.40
C MET A 97 5.38 1.95 -7.08
N PRO A 98 6.64 2.22 -7.46
CA PRO A 98 7.52 1.18 -8.00
C PRO A 98 7.76 0.09 -6.94
N GLY A 99 7.83 -1.16 -7.37
CA GLY A 99 8.10 -2.29 -6.47
C GLY A 99 9.51 -2.27 -5.91
N ILE A 100 10.46 -1.71 -6.65
CA ILE A 100 11.88 -1.58 -6.29
C ILE A 100 12.28 -0.11 -6.45
N PHE A 101 13.00 0.44 -5.49
CA PHE A 101 13.54 1.80 -5.55
C PHE A 101 14.86 1.92 -4.80
N ASP A 102 15.60 2.98 -5.10
CA ASP A 102 16.87 3.28 -4.46
C ASP A 102 16.69 4.23 -3.26
N LEU A 103 17.43 3.96 -2.19
CA LEU A 103 17.55 4.82 -1.03
C LEU A 103 18.99 5.30 -0.94
N CYS A 104 19.22 6.56 -1.30
CA CYS A 104 20.56 7.13 -1.39
C CYS A 104 20.85 8.07 -0.22
N SER A 105 22.02 7.92 0.39
CA SER A 105 22.47 8.78 1.49
C SER A 105 22.89 10.18 1.01
N ASN A 106 23.36 10.28 -0.23
CA ASN A 106 23.86 11.53 -0.81
C ASN A 106 22.75 12.29 -1.55
N THR A 107 22.31 13.42 -1.00
CA THR A 107 21.20 14.22 -1.54
C THR A 107 21.62 15.21 -2.62
N VAL A 108 22.92 15.40 -2.87
CA VAL A 108 23.40 16.42 -3.82
C VAL A 108 22.97 16.10 -5.26
N PHE A 109 22.78 14.83 -5.59
CA PHE A 109 22.42 14.36 -6.93
C PHE A 109 21.07 13.64 -6.99
N CYS A 110 20.31 13.64 -5.90
CA CYS A 110 19.10 12.86 -5.74
C CYS A 110 17.94 13.74 -5.27
N VAL A 111 16.78 13.58 -5.88
CA VAL A 111 15.53 14.17 -5.40
C VAL A 111 14.77 13.16 -4.55
N SER A 112 14.23 13.63 -3.43
CA SER A 112 13.37 12.81 -2.57
C SER A 112 11.92 12.86 -3.06
N ILE A 113 11.36 11.71 -3.37
CA ILE A 113 9.94 11.57 -3.75
C ILE A 113 9.18 11.03 -2.55
N SER A 114 8.28 11.83 -1.99
CA SER A 114 7.43 11.40 -0.88
C SER A 114 6.30 10.48 -1.35
N HIS A 115 6.00 9.47 -0.55
CA HIS A 115 4.86 8.56 -0.68
C HIS A 115 3.84 8.73 0.45
N GLN A 116 4.08 9.65 1.39
CA GLN A 116 3.26 9.83 2.59
C GLN A 116 1.77 9.95 2.28
N ASP A 117 1.39 10.83 1.35
CA ASP A 117 -0.02 11.04 0.97
C ASP A 117 -0.68 9.78 0.42
N ARG A 118 0.07 8.95 -0.32
CA ARG A 118 -0.41 7.68 -0.85
C ARG A 118 -0.62 6.68 0.28
N LEU A 119 0.34 6.56 1.19
CA LEU A 119 0.27 5.67 2.35
C LEU A 119 -0.91 6.05 3.27
N ASP A 120 -1.11 7.34 3.54
CA ASP A 120 -2.21 7.84 4.35
C ASP A 120 -3.58 7.59 3.70
N THR A 121 -3.65 7.71 2.37
CA THR A 121 -4.87 7.40 1.62
C THR A 121 -5.18 5.90 1.66
N VAL A 122 -4.17 5.04 1.49
CA VAL A 122 -4.32 3.57 1.59
C VAL A 122 -4.80 3.17 2.99
N LEU A 123 -4.21 3.76 4.03
CA LEU A 123 -4.61 3.57 5.42
C LEU A 123 -6.08 3.98 5.65
N THR A 124 -6.44 5.18 5.18
CA THR A 124 -7.79 5.71 5.30
C THR A 124 -8.81 4.81 4.61
N ASN A 125 -8.51 4.33 3.41
CA ASN A 125 -9.39 3.44 2.66
C ASN A 125 -9.55 2.06 3.35
N SER A 126 -8.44 1.51 3.86
CA SER A 126 -8.44 0.28 4.67
C SER A 126 -9.35 0.41 5.90
N GLU A 127 -9.27 1.53 6.62
CA GLU A 127 -10.13 1.83 7.77
C GLU A 127 -11.61 1.96 7.35
N ARG A 128 -11.89 2.67 6.25
CA ARG A 128 -13.25 2.82 5.72
C ARG A 128 -13.87 1.47 5.34
N LEU A 129 -13.13 0.59 4.66
CA LEU A 129 -13.57 -0.77 4.36
C LEU A 129 -13.93 -1.54 5.63
N ARG A 130 -13.07 -1.48 6.66
CA ARG A 130 -13.31 -2.10 7.96
C ARG A 130 -14.59 -1.57 8.63
N VAL A 131 -14.84 -0.25 8.55
CA VAL A 131 -16.07 0.37 9.04
C VAL A 131 -17.30 -0.10 8.27
N ILE A 132 -17.23 -0.23 6.94
CA ILE A 132 -18.31 -0.78 6.11
C ILE A 132 -18.64 -2.22 6.53
N VAL A 133 -17.64 -3.08 6.75
CA VAL A 133 -17.86 -4.44 7.27
C VAL A 133 -18.61 -4.42 8.59
N LYS A 134 -18.28 -3.51 9.52
CA LYS A 134 -19.00 -3.36 10.80
C LYS A 134 -20.45 -2.91 10.59
N ARG A 135 -20.69 -1.94 9.70
CA ARG A 135 -22.03 -1.43 9.38
C ARG A 135 -22.91 -2.53 8.78
N LEU A 136 -22.42 -3.26 7.78
CA LEU A 136 -23.14 -4.39 7.19
C LEU A 136 -23.31 -5.54 8.18
N SER A 137 -22.33 -5.82 9.04
CA SER A 137 -22.48 -6.84 10.09
C SER A 137 -23.64 -6.52 11.04
N ARG A 138 -23.88 -5.25 11.38
CA ARG A 138 -25.04 -4.85 12.21
C ARG A 138 -26.35 -5.08 11.47
N LYS A 139 -26.42 -4.75 10.18
CA LYS A 139 -27.59 -5.02 9.32
C LYS A 139 -27.86 -6.52 9.20
N PHE A 140 -26.82 -7.32 8.94
CA PHE A 140 -26.89 -8.78 8.92
C PHE A 140 -27.41 -9.36 10.24
N LYS A 141 -26.96 -8.84 11.39
CA LYS A 141 -27.49 -9.24 12.70
C LYS A 141 -29.00 -9.01 12.79
N ARG A 142 -29.47 -7.83 12.37
CA ARG A 142 -30.91 -7.48 12.39
C ARG A 142 -31.71 -8.40 11.48
N ALA A 143 -31.21 -8.67 10.27
CA ALA A 143 -31.84 -9.60 9.33
C ALA A 143 -31.94 -11.03 9.89
N LEU A 144 -30.89 -11.51 10.57
CA LEU A 144 -30.93 -12.82 11.24
C LEU A 144 -31.98 -12.87 12.36
N LEU A 145 -32.07 -11.82 13.19
CA LEU A 145 -33.05 -11.75 14.27
C LEU A 145 -34.49 -11.71 13.73
N ALA A 146 -34.74 -10.97 12.67
CA ALA A 146 -36.04 -10.92 12.00
C ALA A 146 -36.48 -12.29 11.44
N ARG A 147 -35.53 -13.17 11.13
CA ARG A 147 -35.75 -14.56 10.70
C ARG A 147 -35.84 -15.56 11.87
N GLY A 148 -35.94 -15.09 13.11
CA GLY A 148 -36.06 -15.95 14.30
C GLY A 148 -34.74 -16.61 14.75
N VAL A 149 -33.59 -16.19 14.22
CA VAL A 149 -32.29 -16.73 14.67
C VAL A 149 -31.99 -16.26 16.09
N LYS A 150 -31.72 -17.19 17.02
CA LYS A 150 -31.36 -16.89 18.41
C LYS A 150 -30.26 -15.81 18.51
N ALA A 151 -30.45 -14.82 19.40
CA ALA A 151 -29.57 -13.66 19.53
C ALA A 151 -28.09 -14.02 19.79
N LYS A 152 -27.81 -15.05 20.60
CA LYS A 152 -26.46 -15.55 20.86
C LYS A 152 -25.78 -16.04 19.57
N LYS A 153 -26.51 -16.76 18.71
CA LYS A 153 -26.03 -17.28 17.41
C LYS A 153 -25.78 -16.14 16.43
N ALA A 154 -26.70 -15.17 16.34
CA ALA A 154 -26.53 -13.98 15.51
C ALA A 154 -25.31 -13.15 15.93
N ARG A 155 -25.13 -12.90 17.24
CA ARG A 155 -23.97 -12.17 17.79
C ARG A 155 -22.65 -12.88 17.51
N ARG A 156 -22.60 -14.21 17.62
CA ARG A 156 -21.39 -15.01 17.31
C ARG A 156 -20.99 -14.83 15.85
N ARG A 157 -21.95 -14.96 14.92
CA ARG A 157 -21.71 -14.78 13.48
C ARG A 157 -21.19 -13.38 13.16
N THR A 158 -21.81 -12.33 13.70
CA THR A 158 -21.42 -10.95 13.39
C THR A 158 -20.09 -10.54 14.04
N ARG A 159 -19.77 -11.13 15.20
CA ARG A 159 -18.46 -10.94 15.86
C ARG A 159 -17.32 -11.52 15.04
N TRP A 160 -17.55 -12.63 14.33
CA TRP A 160 -16.54 -13.22 13.45
C TRP A 160 -16.11 -12.25 12.35
N TYR A 161 -17.07 -11.62 11.63
CA TYR A 161 -16.78 -10.61 10.61
C TYR A 161 -15.98 -9.42 11.16
N ALA A 162 -16.39 -8.89 12.32
CA ALA A 162 -15.69 -7.78 12.95
C ALA A 162 -14.24 -8.14 13.36
N ARG A 163 -14.02 -9.36 13.88
CA ARG A 163 -12.68 -9.85 14.20
C ARG A 163 -11.82 -10.03 12.95
N ARG A 164 -12.38 -10.62 11.90
CA ARG A 164 -11.67 -10.82 10.64
C ARG A 164 -11.28 -9.48 10.02
N ALA A 165 -12.22 -8.53 9.91
CA ALA A 165 -11.92 -7.20 9.38
C ALA A 165 -10.87 -6.43 10.19
N ASN A 166 -10.90 -6.54 11.52
CA ASN A 166 -9.85 -5.95 12.37
C ASN A 166 -8.49 -6.63 12.14
N SER A 167 -8.46 -7.94 11.91
CA SER A 167 -7.23 -8.68 11.64
C SER A 167 -6.62 -8.25 10.30
N GLU A 168 -7.42 -8.15 9.25
CA GLU A 168 -6.94 -7.71 7.93
C GLU A 168 -6.43 -6.26 7.99
N HIS A 169 -7.18 -5.35 8.61
CA HIS A 169 -6.75 -3.96 8.76
C HIS A 169 -5.44 -3.83 9.56
N LYS A 170 -5.25 -4.64 10.61
CA LYS A 170 -3.98 -4.69 11.35
C LYS A 170 -2.83 -5.22 10.52
N SER A 171 -3.07 -6.24 9.69
CA SER A 171 -2.07 -6.74 8.75
C SER A 171 -1.66 -5.63 7.78
N ASN A 172 -2.62 -4.89 7.24
CA ASN A 172 -2.35 -3.77 6.34
C ASN A 172 -1.55 -2.65 7.02
N LEU A 173 -1.81 -2.36 8.30
CA LEU A 173 -1.03 -1.39 9.06
C LEU A 173 0.44 -1.79 9.17
N ILE A 174 0.72 -3.07 9.42
CA ILE A 174 2.08 -3.60 9.51
C ILE A 174 2.78 -3.45 8.15
N SER A 175 2.15 -3.93 7.08
CA SER A 175 2.73 -3.83 5.73
C SER A 175 2.95 -2.39 5.26
N LEU A 176 2.10 -1.44 5.67
CA LEU A 176 2.30 -0.01 5.41
C LEU A 176 3.46 0.58 6.21
N SER A 177 3.65 0.19 7.47
CA SER A 177 4.74 0.72 8.31
C SER A 177 6.14 0.28 7.87
N GLU A 178 6.21 -0.75 7.04
CA GLU A 178 7.45 -1.25 6.44
C GLU A 178 7.79 -0.53 5.12
N ILE A 179 6.84 0.18 4.50
CA ILE A 179 7.13 0.94 3.27
C ILE A 179 7.72 2.29 3.68
N PRO A 180 8.89 2.70 3.13
CA PRO A 180 9.47 4.00 3.44
C PRO A 180 8.59 5.14 2.92
N ASN A 181 8.50 6.20 3.73
CA ASN A 181 7.69 7.37 3.41
C ASN A 181 8.24 8.20 2.24
N SER A 182 9.50 7.97 1.85
CA SER A 182 10.16 8.66 0.75
C SER A 182 11.23 7.78 0.12
N VAL A 183 11.44 7.96 -1.18
CA VAL A 183 12.46 7.25 -1.97
C VAL A 183 13.39 8.25 -2.67
N SER A 184 14.58 7.79 -3.07
CA SER A 184 15.52 8.63 -3.82
C SER A 184 15.36 8.40 -5.31
N SER A 185 15.37 9.47 -6.09
CA SER A 185 15.49 9.42 -7.55
C SER A 185 16.69 10.26 -7.94
N CYS A 186 17.75 9.59 -8.40
CA CYS A 186 18.99 10.24 -8.78
C CYS A 186 19.08 10.31 -10.30
N SER A 187 19.52 11.46 -10.82
CA SER A 187 19.76 11.68 -12.25
C SER A 187 21.16 12.21 -12.41
#